data_AF-A0A9P0G5I1-F1
#
_entry.id   AF-A0A9P0G5I1-F1
#
_cell.length_a   1.000
_cell.length_b   1.000
_cell.length_c   1.000
_cell.angle_alpha   90.00
_cell.angle_beta   90.00
_cell.angle_gamma   90.00
#
_symmetry.space_group_name_H-M   'P 1'
#
loop_
_entity.id
_entity.type
_entity.pdbx_description
1 polymer ?
#
loop_
_entity_poly.entity_id
_entity_poly.type
_entity_poly.pdbx_seq_one_letter_code
_entity_poly.pdbx_strand_id
1 'polypeptide(L)'
;MSLNTAHLNGEVFLDKGEKILLCSDGVTLVWCGQKSAVFQGTKTGILYLTTNRLIFISKPGLNKMISFSFPFESLSEVEIEQPSFSANYIKGKVRAQRDGNWTGEAKFKITFKKGGAIEFGEAMKRVARLAFCVVKQTPPPYVALPAVYGLHSQETDSAEVGRSVYSYPNKSLMNNDIPPPAYKSLLTKEEK
;
A
#
# COMPACT_ATOMS: atom_id res chain seq x y z
N MET A 1 -12.59 5.74 -1.15
CA MET A 1 -12.54 6.41 0.16
C MET A 1 -13.75 5.93 0.90
N SER A 2 -13.60 5.57 2.18
CA SER A 2 -14.73 5.05 2.92
C SER A 2 -14.66 5.33 4.43
N LEU A 3 -15.81 5.68 4.99
CA LEU A 3 -16.05 5.84 6.43
C LEU A 3 -16.53 4.51 7.01
N ASN A 4 -15.95 4.09 8.15
CA ASN A 4 -16.34 2.91 8.93
C ASN A 4 -16.39 1.58 8.13
N THR A 5 -15.43 1.37 7.24
CA THR A 5 -15.29 0.12 6.45
C THR A 5 -13.88 -0.46 6.42
N ALA A 6 -12.88 0.29 6.90
CA ALA A 6 -11.48 -0.15 6.90
C ALA A 6 -11.09 -0.79 8.24
N HIS A 7 -12.05 -1.43 8.91
CA HIS A 7 -11.83 -2.10 10.18
C HIS A 7 -12.65 -3.39 10.31
N LEU A 8 -12.14 -4.32 11.10
CA LEU A 8 -12.85 -5.51 11.55
C LEU A 8 -12.56 -5.68 13.05
N ASN A 9 -13.60 -5.76 13.89
CA ASN A 9 -13.47 -5.86 15.35
C ASN A 9 -12.60 -4.77 16.00
N GLY A 10 -12.52 -3.58 15.39
CA GLY A 10 -11.70 -2.45 15.86
C GLY A 10 -10.24 -2.50 15.41
N GLU A 11 -9.83 -3.52 14.66
CA GLU A 11 -8.52 -3.61 14.04
C GLU A 11 -8.57 -3.18 12.58
N VAL A 12 -7.41 -2.87 11.99
CA VAL A 12 -7.31 -2.45 10.58
C VAL A 12 -7.67 -3.60 9.63
N PHE A 13 -8.54 -3.31 8.67
CA PHE A 13 -8.87 -4.24 7.58
C PHE A 13 -8.15 -3.81 6.29
N LEU A 14 -7.47 -4.76 5.64
CA LEU A 14 -6.66 -4.54 4.44
C LEU A 14 -7.22 -5.30 3.24
N ASP A 15 -7.12 -4.69 2.07
CA ASP A 15 -7.47 -5.34 0.81
C ASP A 15 -6.41 -6.38 0.41
N LYS A 16 -6.77 -7.33 -0.45
CA LYS A 16 -5.85 -8.41 -0.87
C LYS A 16 -4.58 -7.81 -1.49
N GLY A 17 -3.42 -8.11 -0.89
CA GLY A 17 -2.12 -7.64 -1.34
C GLY A 17 -1.74 -6.23 -0.87
N GLU A 18 -2.62 -5.52 -0.17
CA GLU A 18 -2.31 -4.25 0.51
C GLU A 18 -1.36 -4.53 1.69
N LYS A 19 -0.27 -3.76 1.78
CA LYS A 19 0.73 -3.90 2.85
C LYS A 19 0.80 -2.64 3.70
N ILE A 20 0.97 -2.81 5.02
CA ILE A 20 1.28 -1.71 5.93
C ILE A 20 2.77 -1.36 5.78
N LEU A 21 3.05 -0.08 5.58
CA LEU A 21 4.39 0.46 5.43
C LEU A 21 4.84 1.19 6.70
N LEU A 22 3.95 1.98 7.30
CA LEU A 22 4.19 2.68 8.56
C LEU A 22 2.93 2.69 9.43
N CYS A 23 3.15 2.82 10.73
CA CYS A 23 2.11 2.94 11.75
C CYS A 23 2.50 4.03 12.75
N SER A 24 1.54 4.86 13.16
CA SER A 24 1.72 5.86 14.21
C SER A 24 0.54 5.82 15.18
N ASP A 25 0.79 5.39 16.43
CA ASP A 25 -0.20 5.42 17.52
C ASP A 25 -0.24 6.77 18.23
N GLY A 26 -1.43 7.13 18.71
CA GLY A 26 -1.65 8.31 19.52
C GLY A 26 -1.71 9.59 18.72
N VAL A 27 -1.96 9.49 17.41
CA VAL A 27 -2.25 10.64 16.58
C VAL A 27 -3.65 11.18 16.89
N THR A 28 -3.86 12.47 16.64
CA THR A 28 -5.20 13.07 16.71
C THR A 28 -5.64 13.57 15.34
N LEU A 29 -6.85 13.19 14.95
CA LEU A 29 -7.50 13.59 13.71
C LEU A 29 -8.64 14.56 14.00
N VAL A 30 -8.61 15.71 13.32
CA VAL A 30 -9.65 16.75 13.36
C VAL A 30 -10.10 17.05 11.94
N TRP A 31 -11.39 17.32 11.79
CA TRP A 31 -12.04 17.62 10.52
C TRP A 31 -12.60 19.04 10.51
N CYS A 32 -12.48 19.71 9.36
CA CYS A 32 -13.11 21.01 9.10
C CYS A 32 -13.93 20.92 7.80
N GLY A 33 -15.09 21.58 7.78
CA GLY A 33 -15.97 21.64 6.60
C GLY A 33 -17.04 20.54 6.52
N GLN A 34 -17.09 19.60 7.45
CA GLN A 34 -18.13 18.58 7.54
C GLN A 34 -19.09 18.85 8.71
N LYS A 35 -20.39 18.83 8.43
CA LYS A 35 -21.44 19.09 9.44
C LYS A 35 -21.87 17.85 10.19
N SER A 36 -21.75 16.67 9.58
CA SER A 36 -22.19 15.40 10.20
C SER A 36 -21.47 15.13 11.51
N ALA A 37 -22.22 14.68 12.51
CA ALA A 37 -21.73 14.38 13.85
C ALA A 37 -20.56 13.37 13.87
N VAL A 38 -20.43 12.53 12.84
CA VAL A 38 -19.31 11.58 12.72
C VAL A 38 -17.96 12.26 12.54
N PHE A 39 -17.93 13.45 11.94
CA PHE A 39 -16.70 14.22 11.71
C PHE A 39 -16.37 15.17 12.87
N GLN A 40 -17.35 15.51 13.70
CA GLN A 40 -17.19 16.46 14.80
C GLN A 40 -16.22 15.97 15.88
N GLY A 41 -15.56 16.93 16.53
CA GLY A 41 -14.63 16.69 17.63
C GLY A 41 -13.29 16.06 17.21
N THR A 42 -12.38 16.00 18.19
CA THR A 42 -11.05 15.42 18.03
C THR A 42 -11.08 13.91 18.23
N LYS A 43 -10.58 13.16 17.26
CA LYS A 43 -10.49 11.70 17.34
C LYS A 43 -9.06 11.31 17.62
N THR A 44 -8.84 10.46 18.63
CA THR A 44 -7.52 9.90 18.91
C THR A 44 -7.47 8.47 18.42
N GLY A 45 -6.36 8.07 17.79
CA GLY A 45 -6.29 6.79 17.10
C GLY A 45 -4.90 6.40 16.64
N ILE A 46 -4.89 5.38 15.79
CA ILE A 46 -3.71 4.89 15.08
C ILE A 46 -3.88 5.27 13.61
N LEU A 47 -2.80 5.76 13.01
CA LEU A 47 -2.73 6.02 11.58
C LEU A 47 -1.78 5.03 10.91
N TYR A 48 -2.28 4.33 9.91
CA TYR A 48 -1.53 3.42 9.07
C TYR A 48 -1.28 4.08 7.72
N LEU A 49 -0.04 4.00 7.24
CA LEU A 49 0.29 4.20 5.83
C LEU A 49 0.39 2.83 5.19
N THR A 50 -0.40 2.60 4.16
CA THR A 50 -0.33 1.37 3.36
C THR A 50 0.24 1.66 1.98
N THR A 51 0.39 0.63 1.16
CA THR A 51 0.71 0.76 -0.27
C THR A 51 -0.35 1.53 -1.07
N ASN A 52 -1.60 1.61 -0.60
CA ASN A 52 -2.74 2.10 -1.39
C ASN A 52 -3.38 3.38 -0.82
N ARG A 53 -3.31 3.56 0.50
CA ARG A 53 -4.06 4.58 1.23
C ARG A 53 -3.49 4.84 2.62
N LEU A 54 -3.92 5.94 3.23
CA LEU A 54 -3.87 6.05 4.69
C LEU A 54 -5.10 5.36 5.29
N ILE A 55 -4.98 4.79 6.49
CA ILE A 55 -6.11 4.31 7.26
C ILE A 55 -5.99 4.84 8.67
N PHE A 56 -6.99 5.59 9.13
CA PHE A 56 -7.13 5.98 10.52
C PHE A 56 -8.08 5.02 11.22
N ILE A 57 -7.68 4.49 12.36
CA ILE A 57 -8.51 3.70 13.28
C ILE A 57 -8.62 4.45 14.59
N SER A 58 -9.83 4.79 15.02
CA SER A 58 -10.06 5.43 16.31
C SER A 58 -9.79 4.45 17.45
N LYS A 59 -9.29 4.94 18.58
CA LYS A 59 -9.29 4.15 19.81
C LYS A 59 -10.73 3.78 20.20
N PRO A 60 -10.95 2.58 20.78
CA PRO A 60 -12.25 2.18 21.30
C PRO A 60 -12.86 3.25 22.21
N GLY A 61 -14.15 3.49 22.06
CA GLY A 61 -14.88 4.51 22.80
C GLY A 61 -16.18 4.89 22.10
N LEU A 62 -16.82 5.98 22.55
CA LEU A 62 -18.09 6.46 22.00
C LEU A 62 -17.94 7.25 20.67
N ASN A 63 -16.85 7.03 19.95
CA ASN A 63 -16.59 7.70 18.68
C ASN A 63 -17.48 7.10 17.58
N LYS A 64 -18.31 7.93 16.94
CA LYS A 64 -19.09 7.51 15.77
C LYS A 64 -18.20 7.12 14.57
N MET A 65 -17.00 7.68 14.50
CA MET A 65 -16.00 7.32 13.49
C MET A 65 -15.06 6.28 14.09
N ILE A 66 -15.18 5.04 13.62
CA ILE A 66 -14.32 3.91 14.00
C ILE A 66 -13.12 3.84 13.07
N SER A 67 -13.34 3.99 11.76
CA SER A 67 -12.27 3.99 10.76
C SER A 67 -12.49 5.02 9.68
N PHE A 68 -11.42 5.57 9.11
CA PHE A 68 -11.49 6.37 7.90
C PHE A 68 -10.33 6.02 6.97
N SER A 69 -10.65 5.63 5.73
CA SER A 69 -9.66 5.24 4.73
C SER A 69 -9.46 6.38 3.72
N PHE A 70 -8.20 6.78 3.51
CA PHE A 70 -7.72 7.84 2.62
C PHE A 70 -6.94 7.34 1.40
N PRO A 71 -7.62 6.95 0.30
CA PRO A 71 -6.94 6.67 -0.98
C PRO A 71 -6.21 7.89 -1.50
N PHE A 72 -5.02 7.68 -2.07
CA PHE A 72 -4.18 8.78 -2.52
C PHE A 72 -4.83 9.62 -3.63
N GLU A 73 -5.68 9.02 -4.46
CA GLU A 73 -6.41 9.69 -5.55
C GLU A 73 -7.46 10.67 -5.03
N SER A 74 -7.93 10.50 -3.79
CA SER A 74 -8.94 11.35 -3.17
C SER A 74 -8.35 12.50 -2.35
N LEU A 75 -7.03 12.52 -2.19
CA LEU A 75 -6.30 13.52 -1.41
C LEU A 75 -5.86 14.69 -2.30
N SER A 76 -5.95 15.89 -1.77
CA SER A 76 -5.42 17.11 -2.39
C SER A 76 -4.86 18.05 -1.32
N GLU A 77 -4.00 18.99 -1.72
CA GLU A 77 -3.43 20.01 -0.82
C GLU A 77 -2.74 19.41 0.43
N VAL A 78 -2.06 18.28 0.27
CA VAL A 78 -1.43 17.57 1.39
C VAL A 78 -0.10 18.20 1.75
N GLU A 79 -0.01 18.73 2.97
CA GLU A 79 1.13 19.47 3.49
C GLU A 79 1.57 18.93 4.86
N ILE A 80 2.88 18.95 5.10
CA ILE A 80 3.49 18.62 6.40
C ILE A 80 3.88 19.95 7.02
N GLU A 81 3.38 20.20 8.22
CA GLU A 81 3.59 21.44 8.96
C GLU A 81 4.45 21.18 10.19
N GLN A 82 5.49 22.00 10.36
CA GLN A 82 6.50 21.89 11.42
C GLN A 82 6.55 23.17 12.27
N PRO A 83 5.54 23.42 13.12
CA PRO A 83 5.52 24.58 13.99
C PRO A 83 6.57 24.45 15.11
N SER A 84 7.33 25.52 15.37
CA SER A 84 8.42 25.51 16.37
C SER A 84 7.97 25.22 17.81
N PHE A 85 6.70 25.53 18.14
CA PHE A 85 6.15 25.42 19.50
C PHE A 85 4.91 24.52 19.59
N SER A 86 4.64 23.70 18.57
CA SER A 86 3.52 22.77 18.59
C SER A 86 3.91 21.43 17.98
N ALA A 87 3.04 20.43 18.12
CA ALA A 87 3.29 19.14 17.51
C ALA A 87 3.14 19.22 15.99
N ASN A 88 4.07 18.60 15.28
CA ASN A 88 4.02 18.49 13.83
C ASN A 88 2.73 17.79 13.38
N TYR A 89 2.20 18.23 12.24
CA TYR A 89 0.95 17.71 11.73
C TYR A 89 0.95 17.62 10.21
N ILE A 90 0.16 16.69 9.69
CA ILE A 90 -0.17 16.59 8.28
C ILE A 90 -1.57 17.17 8.12
N LYS A 91 -1.74 18.09 7.17
CA LYS A 91 -3.05 18.62 6.79
C LYS A 91 -3.31 18.35 5.31
N GLY A 92 -4.57 18.36 4.93
CA GLY A 92 -4.95 18.30 3.53
C GLY A 92 -6.45 18.34 3.36
N LYS A 93 -6.87 18.18 2.11
CA LYS A 93 -8.25 18.00 1.71
C LYS A 93 -8.48 16.58 1.27
N VAL A 94 -9.72 16.16 1.43
CA VAL A 94 -10.16 14.87 0.96
C VAL A 94 -11.56 14.97 0.40
N ARG A 95 -11.78 14.34 -0.76
CA ARG A 95 -13.06 14.33 -1.45
C ARG A 95 -13.73 12.96 -1.31
N ALA A 96 -15.03 12.97 -1.02
CA ALA A 96 -15.83 11.76 -0.98
C ALA A 96 -15.81 11.06 -2.35
N GLN A 97 -15.69 9.73 -2.33
CA GLN A 97 -15.86 8.88 -3.49
C GLN A 97 -17.24 8.22 -3.45
N ARG A 98 -17.70 7.69 -4.58
CA ARG A 98 -18.94 6.90 -4.65
C ARG A 98 -18.85 5.75 -3.64
N ASP A 99 -19.95 5.47 -2.97
CA ASP A 99 -20.08 4.40 -1.97
C ASP A 99 -19.14 4.54 -0.75
N GLY A 100 -18.70 5.77 -0.45
CA GLY A 100 -17.79 6.04 0.66
C GLY A 100 -18.43 6.24 2.04
N ASN A 101 -19.75 6.09 2.19
CA ASN A 101 -20.52 6.36 3.41
C ASN A 101 -20.45 7.81 3.94
N TRP A 102 -20.05 8.77 3.09
CA TRP A 102 -20.14 10.20 3.36
C TRP A 102 -20.11 10.99 2.04
N THR A 103 -20.39 12.30 2.08
CA THR A 103 -20.48 13.13 0.88
C THR A 103 -19.75 14.48 1.04
N GLY A 104 -19.35 15.06 -0.08
CA GLY A 104 -18.71 16.36 -0.15
C GLY A 104 -17.18 16.31 -0.06
N GLU A 105 -16.60 17.38 0.47
CA GLU A 105 -15.18 17.53 0.71
C GLU A 105 -14.95 17.90 2.18
N ALA A 106 -13.80 17.51 2.72
CA ALA A 106 -13.42 17.85 4.08
C ALA A 106 -11.93 18.19 4.15
N LYS A 107 -11.60 19.17 4.99
CA LYS A 107 -10.20 19.39 5.39
C LYS A 107 -9.91 18.51 6.60
N PHE A 108 -8.76 17.86 6.62
CA PHE A 108 -8.29 17.10 7.76
C PHE A 108 -7.00 17.69 8.32
N LYS A 109 -6.79 17.46 9.61
CA LYS A 109 -5.53 17.72 10.32
C LYS A 109 -5.22 16.52 11.20
N ILE A 110 -4.08 15.88 10.96
CA ILE A 110 -3.56 14.75 11.73
C ILE A 110 -2.31 15.23 12.48
N THR A 111 -2.40 15.32 13.80
CA THR A 111 -1.30 15.76 14.66
C THR A 111 -0.58 14.57 15.30
N PHE A 112 0.74 14.56 15.20
CA PHE A 112 1.61 13.50 15.68
C PHE A 112 2.23 13.90 17.03
N LYS A 113 1.48 13.66 18.11
CA LYS A 113 1.88 14.08 19.47
C LYS A 113 3.19 13.45 19.96
N LYS A 114 3.54 12.27 19.45
CA LYS A 114 4.74 11.52 19.81
C LYS A 114 5.91 11.72 18.82
N GLY A 115 5.78 12.64 17.85
CA GLY A 115 6.74 12.80 16.75
C GLY A 115 6.48 11.86 15.57
N GLY A 116 7.41 11.82 14.61
CA GLY A 116 7.31 10.95 13.42
C GLY A 116 6.54 11.53 12.23
N ALA A 117 6.04 12.77 12.32
CA ALA A 117 5.23 13.38 11.25
C ALA A 117 6.00 13.60 9.94
N ILE A 118 7.31 13.88 10.05
CA ILE A 118 8.16 14.22 8.90
C ILE A 118 8.40 12.95 8.09
N GLU A 119 8.88 11.91 8.76
CA GLU A 119 9.16 10.59 8.20
C GLU A 119 7.88 9.99 7.61
N PHE A 120 6.77 10.08 8.35
CA PHE A 120 5.48 9.59 7.89
C PHE A 120 4.98 10.35 6.66
N GLY A 121 5.04 11.69 6.69
CA GLY A 121 4.58 12.52 5.58
C GLY A 121 5.44 12.39 4.33
N GLU A 122 6.76 12.27 4.47
CA GLU A 122 7.66 12.00 3.35
C GLU A 122 7.43 10.61 2.74
N ALA A 123 7.29 9.58 3.58
CA ALA A 123 6.96 8.23 3.13
C ALA A 123 5.62 8.22 2.38
N MET A 124 4.60 8.87 2.92
CA MET A 124 3.30 9.03 2.26
C MET A 124 3.44 9.70 0.89
N LYS A 125 4.22 10.78 0.76
CA LYS A 125 4.47 11.43 -0.54
C LYS A 125 5.16 10.50 -1.53
N ARG A 126 6.15 9.70 -1.08
CA ARG A 126 6.83 8.70 -1.94
C ARG A 126 5.85 7.64 -2.41
N VAL A 127 5.05 7.08 -1.51
CA VAL A 127 4.08 6.03 -1.82
C VAL A 127 2.99 6.54 -2.76
N ALA A 128 2.43 7.74 -2.50
CA ALA A 128 1.43 8.34 -3.37
C ALA A 128 1.97 8.48 -4.81
N ARG A 129 3.21 8.96 -4.99
CA ARG A 129 3.84 9.05 -6.32
C ARG A 129 3.95 7.68 -7.00
N LEU A 130 4.33 6.64 -6.27
CA LEU A 130 4.44 5.28 -6.81
C LEU A 130 3.07 4.71 -7.19
N ALA A 131 2.05 4.89 -6.36
CA ALA A 131 0.69 4.45 -6.64
C ALA A 131 0.16 5.06 -7.96
N PHE A 132 0.40 6.35 -8.19
CA PHE A 132 0.04 7.00 -9.46
C PHE A 132 0.83 6.51 -10.67
N CYS A 133 2.09 6.07 -10.50
CA CYS A 133 2.89 5.54 -11.60
C CYS A 133 2.46 4.12 -11.99
N VAL A 134 2.16 3.26 -11.01
CA VAL A 134 1.71 1.87 -11.26
C VAL A 134 0.38 1.87 -12.02
N VAL A 135 -0.56 2.75 -11.66
CA VAL A 135 -1.87 2.86 -12.35
C VAL A 135 -1.72 3.31 -13.82
N LYS A 136 -0.61 3.96 -14.18
CA LYS A 136 -0.35 4.44 -15.55
C LYS A 136 0.40 3.43 -16.44
N GLN A 137 0.93 2.34 -15.88
CA GLN A 137 1.63 1.33 -16.66
C GLN A 137 0.62 0.27 -17.13
N THR A 138 0.18 0.37 -18.38
CA THR A 138 -0.41 -0.77 -19.08
C THR A 138 0.63 -1.89 -19.14
N PRO A 139 0.28 -3.16 -18.83
CA PRO A 139 1.20 -4.26 -19.04
C PRO A 139 1.61 -4.27 -20.52
N PRO A 140 2.90 -4.50 -20.84
CA PRO A 140 3.32 -4.63 -22.23
C PRO A 140 2.46 -5.70 -22.90
N PRO A 141 2.02 -5.49 -24.16
CA PRO A 141 1.20 -6.46 -24.86
C PRO A 141 1.92 -7.81 -24.85
N TYR A 142 1.20 -8.86 -24.47
CA TYR A 142 1.72 -10.22 -24.44
C TYR A 142 2.14 -10.60 -25.86
N VAL A 143 3.45 -10.60 -26.12
CA VAL A 143 4.00 -11.18 -27.34
C VAL A 143 4.21 -12.66 -27.06
N ALA A 144 3.38 -13.51 -27.67
CA ALA A 144 3.59 -14.94 -27.63
C ALA A 144 4.98 -15.26 -28.22
N LEU A 145 5.81 -15.95 -27.45
CA LEU A 145 7.07 -16.49 -27.97
C LEU A 145 6.74 -17.52 -29.06
N PRO A 146 7.32 -17.42 -30.28
CA PRO A 146 7.08 -18.41 -31.30
C PRO A 146 7.58 -19.78 -30.82
N ALA A 147 6.70 -20.78 -30.88
CA ALA A 147 7.05 -22.16 -30.60
C ALA A 147 8.10 -22.62 -31.61
N VAL A 148 9.33 -22.83 -31.15
CA VAL A 148 10.38 -23.46 -31.96
C VAL A 148 10.10 -24.96 -31.97
N TYR A 149 9.35 -25.43 -32.97
CA TYR A 149 9.33 -26.86 -33.30
C TYR A 149 10.66 -27.20 -33.98
N GLY A 150 11.52 -27.90 -33.26
CA GLY A 150 12.74 -28.47 -33.81
C GLY A 150 12.45 -29.66 -34.74
N LEU A 151 13.41 -29.86 -35.65
CA LEU A 151 13.66 -31.03 -36.51
C LEU A 151 13.11 -30.97 -37.94
N HIS A 152 13.92 -30.38 -38.82
CA HIS A 152 14.10 -30.93 -40.16
C HIS A 152 15.59 -31.13 -40.41
N SER A 153 15.97 -32.37 -40.70
CA SER A 153 17.33 -32.81 -41.01
C SER A 153 17.78 -32.23 -42.35
N GLN A 154 18.97 -31.62 -42.44
CA GLN A 154 19.66 -31.47 -43.72
C GLN A 154 21.17 -31.65 -43.55
N GLU A 155 21.70 -32.68 -44.21
CA GLU A 155 23.07 -32.68 -44.72
C GLU A 155 23.08 -31.85 -46.03
N THR A 156 24.02 -30.91 -46.15
CA THR A 156 25.03 -30.81 -47.23
C THR A 156 25.85 -29.51 -47.08
N ASP A 157 27.15 -29.72 -46.88
CA ASP A 157 28.35 -29.03 -47.39
C ASP A 157 28.47 -27.49 -47.59
N SER A 158 29.52 -26.97 -46.93
CA SER A 158 30.50 -25.92 -47.31
C SER A 158 30.08 -24.52 -47.81
N ALA A 159 30.31 -23.49 -46.97
CA ALA A 159 31.23 -22.35 -47.21
C ALA A 159 31.12 -21.27 -46.09
N GLU A 160 32.26 -20.76 -45.63
CA GLU A 160 32.42 -19.78 -44.55
C GLU A 160 31.83 -18.38 -44.86
N VAL A 161 31.34 -17.68 -43.84
CA VAL A 161 31.83 -16.36 -43.36
C VAL A 161 30.83 -15.76 -42.35
N GLY A 162 31.32 -15.37 -41.16
CA GLY A 162 30.65 -14.39 -40.29
C GLY A 162 30.28 -14.86 -38.87
N ARG A 163 31.27 -14.95 -37.97
CA ARG A 163 31.04 -15.08 -36.52
C ARG A 163 30.49 -13.77 -35.93
N SER A 164 29.44 -13.86 -35.12
CA SER A 164 29.33 -13.06 -33.90
C SER A 164 28.69 -13.91 -32.80
N VAL A 165 29.41 -14.00 -31.68
CA VAL A 165 29.21 -14.91 -30.56
C VAL A 165 28.52 -14.12 -29.45
N TYR A 166 27.27 -14.46 -29.11
CA TYR A 166 26.77 -14.16 -27.77
C TYR A 166 26.96 -15.40 -26.91
N SER A 167 28.01 -15.33 -26.10
CA SER A 167 28.35 -16.26 -25.03
C SER A 167 27.36 -16.09 -23.88
N TYR A 168 26.69 -17.18 -23.48
CA TYR A 168 26.05 -17.27 -22.17
C TYR A 168 27.01 -17.97 -21.19
N PRO A 169 27.14 -17.48 -19.95
CA PRO A 169 28.03 -18.09 -18.97
C PRO A 169 27.55 -19.47 -18.55
N ASN A 170 28.54 -20.33 -18.36
CA ASN A 170 28.48 -21.77 -18.13
C ASN A 170 27.73 -22.14 -16.83
N LYS A 171 26.81 -23.11 -16.90
CA LYS A 171 26.23 -23.81 -15.74
C LYS A 171 27.01 -25.10 -15.52
N SER A 172 27.86 -25.17 -14.49
CA SER A 172 28.03 -26.36 -13.65
C SER A 172 28.91 -26.06 -12.43
N LEU A 173 28.67 -26.85 -11.36
CA LEU A 173 29.35 -26.95 -10.06
C LEU A 173 28.88 -25.90 -9.02
N MET A 174 28.32 -26.21 -7.86
CA MET A 174 28.26 -27.44 -7.05
C MET A 174 27.12 -27.34 -6.03
N ASN A 175 26.61 -28.52 -5.66
CA ASN A 175 25.71 -28.85 -4.56
C ASN A 175 25.81 -28.00 -3.28
N ASN A 176 24.66 -27.76 -2.65
CA ASN A 176 24.46 -28.08 -1.23
C ASN A 176 22.98 -28.37 -0.98
N ASP A 177 22.71 -29.57 -0.49
CA ASP A 177 21.43 -30.01 0.03
C ASP A 177 20.95 -29.11 1.17
N ILE A 178 19.80 -28.45 0.98
CA ILE A 178 18.99 -27.94 2.09
C ILE A 178 17.53 -28.26 1.76
N PRO A 179 16.86 -29.18 2.50
CA PRO A 179 15.46 -29.46 2.27
C PRO A 179 14.60 -28.23 2.68
N PRO A 180 13.48 -27.96 1.98
CA PRO A 180 12.57 -26.90 2.36
C PRO A 180 11.98 -27.16 3.76
N PRO A 181 11.74 -26.13 4.59
CA PRO A 181 11.16 -26.31 5.91
C PRO A 181 9.74 -26.89 5.81
N ALA A 182 9.50 -27.97 6.56
CA ALA A 182 8.20 -28.62 6.66
C ALA A 182 7.15 -27.67 7.27
N TYR A 183 6.03 -27.47 6.56
CA TYR A 183 4.83 -26.88 7.13
C TYR A 183 4.25 -27.85 8.15
N LYS A 184 4.31 -27.51 9.45
CA LYS A 184 3.49 -28.16 10.47
C LYS A 184 2.06 -27.66 10.35
N SER A 185 1.15 -28.54 9.96
CA SER A 185 -0.28 -28.38 10.16
C SER A 185 -0.56 -28.33 11.67
N LEU A 186 -1.06 -27.19 12.14
CA LEU A 186 -1.68 -27.10 13.46
C LEU A 186 -3.15 -27.51 13.30
N LEU A 187 -3.42 -28.82 13.37
CA LEU A 187 -4.71 -29.29 13.85
C LEU A 187 -4.69 -29.12 15.37
N THR A 188 -5.36 -28.11 15.88
CA THR A 188 -5.80 -28.06 17.27
C THR A 188 -6.87 -29.14 17.47
N LYS A 189 -6.53 -30.15 18.27
CA LYS A 189 -7.50 -30.95 19.00
C LYS A 189 -7.99 -30.08 20.17
N GLU A 190 -9.28 -29.77 20.19
CA GLU A 190 -9.97 -29.49 21.45
C GLU A 190 -10.88 -30.68 21.78
N GLU A 191 -10.98 -30.89 23.07
CA GLU A 191 -11.31 -32.11 23.77
C GLU A 191 -12.81 -32.40 23.82
N LYS A 192 -13.12 -33.66 24.10
CA LYS A 192 -14.36 -34.07 24.75
C LYS A 192 -13.99 -34.65 26.11
#